data_AF-A0A950SGU0-F1
#
_entry.id   AF-A0A950SGU0-F1
#
_cell.length_a   1.000
_cell.length_b   1.000
_cell.length_c   1.000
_cell.angle_alpha   90.00
_cell.angle_beta   90.00
_cell.angle_gamma   90.00
#
_symmetry.space_group_name_H-M   'P 1'
#
loop_
_entity.id
_entity.type
_entity.pdbx_description
1 polymer ?
#
loop_
_entity_poly.entity_id
_entity_poly.type
_entity_poly.pdbx_seq_one_letter_code
_entity_poly.pdbx_strand_id
1 'polypeptide(L)'
;MDRRGAGDREQDALTSTVASRIPYAVNPDAVTQAEQVIRDGRLDRTDRWGDAEPRAEDENAFIDRRGFGAFARWHLAVGPDASADTKGFLHFPYGDLEQVYRGAVITARQRAAQYDHAEAEPAADRLLSLIDEHAG
;
A
#
# COMPACT_ATOMS: atom_id res chain seq x y z
N MET A 1 -22.15 -47.62 10.04
CA MET A 1 -22.41 -46.90 8.76
C MET A 1 -23.51 -45.92 9.09
N ASP A 2 -23.24 -44.62 9.16
CA ASP A 2 -22.98 -43.78 8.00
C ASP A 2 -21.89 -42.71 8.23
N ARG A 3 -21.12 -42.50 7.16
CA ARG A 3 -20.15 -41.41 7.01
C ARG A 3 -20.92 -40.13 6.71
N ARG A 4 -20.60 -39.01 7.37
CA ARG A 4 -20.68 -37.65 6.81
C ARG A 4 -20.17 -36.65 7.85
N GLY A 5 -19.15 -35.86 7.50
CA GLY A 5 -18.62 -34.80 8.38
C GLY A 5 -17.15 -34.44 8.21
N ALA A 6 -16.54 -34.71 7.04
CA ALA A 6 -15.15 -34.35 6.75
C ALA A 6 -15.00 -33.44 5.51
N GLY A 7 -16.08 -32.77 5.07
CA GLY A 7 -16.08 -31.98 3.84
C GLY A 7 -15.92 -30.46 4.01
N ASP A 8 -16.23 -29.91 5.19
CA ASP A 8 -16.28 -28.45 5.39
C ASP A 8 -14.93 -27.84 5.79
N ARG A 9 -14.15 -28.50 6.67
CA ARG A 9 -12.87 -27.94 7.16
C ARG A 9 -11.76 -27.86 6.11
N GLU A 10 -11.84 -28.67 5.06
CA GLU A 10 -10.84 -28.68 3.99
C GLU A 10 -11.08 -27.53 2.97
N GLN A 11 -12.33 -27.10 2.80
CA GLN A 11 -12.67 -25.98 1.93
C GLN A 11 -12.30 -24.62 2.53
N ASP A 12 -12.51 -24.39 3.84
CA ASP A 12 -12.09 -23.16 4.52
C ASP A 12 -10.57 -22.92 4.46
N ALA A 13 -9.76 -23.98 4.60
CA ALA A 13 -8.31 -23.88 4.51
C ALA A 13 -7.82 -23.62 3.07
N LEU A 14 -8.52 -24.16 2.06
CA LEU A 14 -8.22 -23.92 0.66
C LEU A 14 -8.62 -22.51 0.22
N THR A 15 -9.75 -21.97 0.68
CA THR A 15 -10.16 -20.58 0.42
C THR A 15 -9.19 -19.58 1.09
N SER A 16 -8.72 -19.88 2.31
CA SER A 16 -7.74 -19.04 3.00
C SER A 16 -6.33 -19.10 2.37
N THR A 17 -5.98 -20.20 1.69
CA THR A 17 -4.69 -20.36 1.00
C THR A 17 -4.68 -19.66 -0.38
N VAL A 18 -5.81 -19.62 -1.09
CA VAL A 18 -5.91 -18.93 -2.39
C VAL A 18 -6.11 -17.42 -2.27
N ALA A 19 -6.74 -16.94 -1.19
CA ALA A 19 -6.85 -15.51 -0.89
C ALA A 19 -5.47 -14.88 -0.61
N SER A 20 -4.51 -15.65 -0.08
CA SER A 20 -3.12 -15.22 0.15
C SER A 20 -2.31 -14.99 -1.14
N ARG A 21 -2.90 -15.19 -2.33
CA ARG A 21 -2.20 -15.14 -3.62
C ARG A 21 -2.93 -14.29 -4.66
N ILE A 22 -3.76 -13.35 -4.23
CA ILE A 22 -4.30 -12.36 -5.18
C ILE A 22 -3.30 -11.21 -5.25
N PRO A 23 -2.60 -11.01 -6.38
CA PRO A 23 -1.60 -9.96 -6.48
C PRO A 23 -2.28 -8.59 -6.45
N TYR A 24 -1.73 -7.68 -5.67
CA TYR A 24 -2.11 -6.27 -5.75
C TYR A 24 -1.50 -5.68 -7.02
N ALA A 25 -2.30 -4.92 -7.76
CA ALA A 25 -1.85 -4.19 -8.93
C ALA A 25 -1.21 -2.87 -8.51
N VAL A 26 -0.19 -2.42 -9.22
CA VAL A 26 0.41 -1.10 -8.96
C VAL A 26 -0.60 0.01 -9.27
N ASN A 27 -0.61 1.05 -8.44
CA ASN A 27 -1.36 2.27 -8.70
C ASN A 27 -0.45 3.29 -9.43
N PRO A 28 -0.59 3.48 -10.75
CA PRO A 28 0.29 4.37 -11.52
C PRO A 28 0.16 5.85 -11.14
N ASP A 29 -1.03 6.27 -10.71
CA ASP A 29 -1.26 7.65 -10.25
C ASP A 29 -0.51 7.91 -8.94
N ALA A 30 -0.44 6.90 -8.06
CA ALA A 30 0.31 6.99 -6.82
C ALA A 30 1.82 7.05 -7.05
N VAL A 31 2.35 6.25 -7.98
CA VAL A 31 3.77 6.32 -8.37
C VAL A 31 4.10 7.71 -8.92
N THR A 32 3.28 8.21 -9.85
CA THR A 32 3.47 9.55 -10.44
C THR A 32 3.45 10.64 -9.37
N GLN A 33 2.50 10.59 -8.44
CA GLN A 33 2.40 11.53 -7.33
C GLN A 33 3.62 11.45 -6.40
N ALA A 34 4.02 10.24 -5.99
CA ALA A 34 5.17 10.04 -5.11
C ALA A 34 6.46 10.62 -5.70
N GLU A 35 6.73 10.34 -6.98
CA GLU A 35 7.92 10.88 -7.64
C GLU A 35 7.89 12.42 -7.71
N GLN A 36 6.74 13.03 -7.97
CA GLN A 36 6.60 14.49 -7.97
C GLN A 36 6.85 15.07 -6.58
N VAL A 37 6.23 14.50 -5.55
CA VAL A 37 6.39 14.92 -4.15
C VAL A 37 7.87 14.83 -3.71
N ILE A 38 8.58 13.76 -4.10
CA ILE A 38 10.03 13.62 -3.84
C ILE A 38 10.82 14.71 -4.58
N ARG A 39 10.56 14.93 -5.88
CA ARG A 39 11.26 15.95 -6.68
C ARG A 39 10.99 17.37 -6.18
N ASP A 40 9.83 17.62 -5.58
CA ASP A 40 9.47 18.89 -4.92
C ASP A 40 10.20 19.08 -3.57
N GLY A 41 10.98 18.08 -3.10
CA GLY A 41 11.69 18.13 -1.82
C GLY A 41 10.80 17.87 -0.60
N ARG A 42 9.56 17.44 -0.79
CA ARG A 42 8.63 17.09 0.30
C ARG A 42 8.85 15.66 0.74
N LEU A 43 9.89 15.47 1.54
CA LEU A 43 10.41 14.15 1.89
C LEU A 43 10.98 14.14 3.31
N ASP A 44 10.55 13.17 4.11
CA ASP A 44 11.17 12.81 5.37
C ASP A 44 12.01 11.53 5.23
N ARG A 45 13.23 11.56 5.78
CA ARG A 45 14.18 10.43 5.77
C ARG A 45 14.59 9.96 7.17
N THR A 46 14.15 10.64 8.22
CA THR A 46 14.65 10.49 9.58
C THR A 46 13.64 9.84 10.52
N ASP A 47 12.38 10.21 10.38
CA ASP A 47 11.34 9.84 11.33
C ASP A 47 10.85 8.41 11.09
N ARG A 48 10.39 7.79 12.18
CA ARG A 48 9.84 6.43 12.12
C ARG A 48 8.45 6.48 11.50
N TRP A 49 8.26 5.69 10.46
CA TRP A 49 6.98 5.66 9.73
C TRP A 49 5.77 5.38 10.63
N GLY A 50 5.84 4.42 11.56
CA GLY A 50 4.69 4.10 12.42
C GLY A 50 4.24 5.23 13.34
N ASP A 51 5.10 6.20 13.63
CA ASP A 51 4.74 7.38 14.43
C ASP A 51 4.12 8.49 13.55
N ALA A 52 4.49 8.53 12.27
CA ALA A 52 4.02 9.49 11.26
C ALA A 52 2.85 8.97 10.41
N GLU A 53 2.48 7.69 10.51
CA GLU A 53 1.39 7.10 9.75
C GLU A 53 0.06 7.79 10.11
N PRO A 54 -0.71 8.27 9.11
CA PRO A 54 -1.98 8.95 9.33
C PRO A 54 -2.92 8.12 10.19
N ARG A 55 -3.59 8.75 11.16
CA ARG A 55 -4.67 8.10 11.90
C ARG A 55 -5.92 8.07 11.04
N ALA A 56 -6.86 7.18 11.37
CA ALA A 56 -8.13 7.07 10.66
C ALA A 56 -8.89 8.42 10.58
N GLU A 57 -8.77 9.25 11.61
CA GLU A 57 -9.36 10.60 11.68
C GLU A 57 -8.73 11.55 10.66
N ASP A 58 -7.39 11.54 10.53
CA ASP A 58 -6.65 12.36 9.56
C ASP A 58 -6.97 11.94 8.13
N GLU A 59 -7.02 10.63 7.87
CA GLU A 59 -7.41 10.08 6.57
C GLU A 59 -8.84 10.48 6.19
N ASN A 60 -9.80 10.37 7.12
CA ASN A 60 -11.19 10.77 6.89
C ASN A 60 -11.27 12.26 6.57
N ALA A 61 -10.60 13.09 7.39
CA ALA A 61 -10.57 14.53 7.16
C ALA A 61 -9.90 14.90 5.81
N PHE A 62 -8.89 14.15 5.39
CA PHE A 62 -8.28 14.31 4.07
C PHE A 62 -9.26 13.95 2.95
N ILE A 63 -9.96 12.82 3.05
CA ILE A 63 -10.95 12.37 2.07
C ILE A 63 -12.09 13.38 1.96
N ASP A 64 -12.60 13.89 3.08
CA ASP A 64 -13.67 14.89 3.09
C ASP A 64 -13.25 16.18 2.37
N ARG A 65 -11.98 16.60 2.52
CA ARG A 65 -11.45 17.84 1.94
C ARG A 65 -10.98 17.70 0.50
N ARG A 66 -10.41 16.55 0.13
CA ARG A 66 -9.66 16.36 -1.13
C ARG A 66 -10.24 15.27 -2.03
N GLY A 67 -11.20 14.50 -1.52
CA GLY A 67 -11.84 13.38 -2.20
C GLY A 67 -11.05 12.08 -2.09
N PHE A 68 -11.77 10.96 -2.24
CA PHE A 68 -11.20 9.61 -2.17
C PHE A 68 -10.13 9.37 -3.24
N GLY A 69 -10.28 9.94 -4.44
CA GLY A 69 -9.27 9.83 -5.50
C GLY A 69 -7.92 10.44 -5.09
N ALA A 70 -7.92 11.56 -4.38
CA ALA A 70 -6.67 12.14 -3.86
C ALA A 70 -6.04 11.25 -2.78
N PHE A 71 -6.87 10.60 -1.95
CA PHE A 71 -6.41 9.64 -0.94
C PHE A 71 -5.84 8.38 -1.58
N ALA A 72 -6.49 7.86 -2.63
CA ALA A 72 -6.01 6.71 -3.40
C ALA A 72 -4.61 6.93 -3.98
N ARG A 73 -4.29 8.15 -4.42
CA ARG A 73 -2.95 8.49 -4.92
C ARG A 73 -1.85 8.43 -3.86
N TRP A 74 -2.17 8.27 -2.56
CA TRP A 74 -1.17 8.07 -1.51
C TRP A 74 -0.83 6.59 -1.23
N HIS A 75 -1.35 5.67 -2.04
CA HIS A 75 -1.24 4.22 -1.85
C HIS A 75 -0.70 3.56 -3.13
N LEU A 76 0.45 2.88 -3.03
CA LEU A 76 1.19 2.37 -4.19
C LEU A 76 0.53 1.19 -4.89
N ALA A 77 -0.42 0.51 -4.24
CA ALA A 77 -1.08 -0.63 -4.83
C ALA A 77 -2.58 -0.66 -4.53
N VAL A 78 -3.29 -1.43 -5.35
CA VAL A 78 -4.71 -1.71 -5.19
C VAL A 78 -4.99 -3.21 -5.18
N GLY A 79 -5.92 -3.64 -4.33
CA GLY A 79 -6.19 -5.05 -4.05
C GLY A 79 -7.68 -5.39 -4.05
N PRO A 80 -8.11 -6.53 -4.59
CA PRO A 80 -9.53 -6.90 -4.69
C PRO A 80 -10.11 -7.48 -3.39
N ASP A 81 -9.39 -7.38 -2.28
CA ASP A 81 -9.82 -7.80 -0.94
C ASP A 81 -10.92 -6.90 -0.36
N ALA A 82 -11.16 -5.73 -0.96
CA ALA A 82 -12.29 -4.87 -0.65
C ALA A 82 -12.87 -4.20 -1.91
N SER A 83 -14.03 -3.54 -1.77
CA SER A 83 -14.65 -2.79 -2.87
C SER A 83 -13.79 -1.59 -3.29
N ALA A 84 -13.72 -1.33 -4.59
CA ALA A 84 -12.84 -0.31 -5.19
C ALA A 84 -13.02 1.13 -4.66
N ASP A 85 -14.19 1.41 -4.08
CA ASP A 85 -14.59 2.68 -3.47
C ASP A 85 -14.32 2.75 -1.96
N THR A 86 -13.59 1.78 -1.39
CA THR A 86 -13.29 1.71 0.05
C THR A 86 -11.80 1.77 0.32
N LYS A 87 -11.43 2.25 1.51
CA LYS A 87 -10.01 2.33 1.92
C LYS A 87 -9.29 0.98 1.89
N GLY A 88 -10.00 -0.13 2.14
CA GLY A 88 -9.43 -1.47 2.10
C GLY A 88 -8.94 -1.88 0.71
N PHE A 89 -9.39 -1.21 -0.36
CA PHE A 89 -8.89 -1.44 -1.71
C PHE A 89 -7.48 -0.87 -1.93
N LEU A 90 -7.02 0.02 -1.04
CA LEU A 90 -5.79 0.78 -1.18
C LEU A 90 -4.72 0.21 -0.25
N HIS A 91 -3.54 -0.05 -0.80
CA HIS A 91 -2.44 -0.73 -0.10
C HIS A 91 -1.13 0.01 -0.26
N PHE A 92 -0.22 -0.22 0.69
CA PHE A 92 1.14 0.32 0.70
C PHE A 92 1.18 1.86 0.68
N PRO A 93 0.78 2.52 1.79
CA PRO A 93 0.97 3.95 1.93
C PRO A 93 2.47 4.29 1.86
N TYR A 94 2.80 5.41 1.22
CA TYR A 94 4.19 5.85 1.04
C TYR A 94 4.51 7.19 1.73
N GLY A 95 3.52 7.80 2.40
CA GLY A 95 3.64 9.11 3.01
C GLY A 95 2.42 9.47 3.85
N ASP A 96 2.50 10.60 4.54
CA ASP A 96 1.55 11.05 5.56
C ASP A 96 0.38 11.88 5.01
N LEU A 97 0.09 11.74 3.70
CA LEU A 97 -0.87 12.55 2.95
C LEU A 97 -0.39 13.98 2.61
N GLU A 98 0.84 14.36 2.98
CA GLU A 98 1.46 15.64 2.63
C GLU A 98 2.85 15.47 1.96
N GLN A 99 3.69 14.62 2.54
CA GLN A 99 5.07 14.36 2.13
C GLN A 99 5.38 12.86 2.08
N VAL A 100 6.40 12.49 1.32
CA VAL A 100 6.87 11.09 1.23
C VAL A 100 7.72 10.78 2.46
N TYR A 101 7.57 9.57 3.02
CA TYR A 101 8.41 9.08 4.11
C TYR A 101 9.26 7.91 3.61
N ARG A 102 10.59 8.03 3.68
CA ARG A 102 11.50 6.93 3.29
C ARG A 102 11.18 5.63 4.03
N GLY A 103 10.85 5.72 5.32
CA GLY A 103 10.44 4.57 6.14
C GLY A 103 9.14 3.90 5.66
N ALA A 104 8.20 4.67 5.11
CA ALA A 104 6.97 4.15 4.51
C ALA A 104 7.28 3.35 3.25
N VAL A 105 8.09 3.91 2.35
CA VAL A 105 8.49 3.26 1.10
C VAL A 105 9.27 1.96 1.37
N ILE A 106 10.15 1.93 2.38
CA ILE A 106 10.84 0.69 2.81
C ILE A 106 9.82 -0.36 3.25
N THR A 107 8.85 0.02 4.08
CA THR A 107 7.82 -0.88 4.59
C THR A 107 6.96 -1.42 3.44
N ALA A 108 6.57 -0.57 2.50
CA ALA A 108 5.85 -0.94 1.28
C ALA A 108 6.64 -1.98 0.46
N ARG A 109 7.92 -1.70 0.16
CA ARG A 109 8.79 -2.63 -0.59
C ARG A 109 8.93 -3.98 0.10
N GLN A 110 9.18 -3.99 1.41
CA GLN A 110 9.33 -5.24 2.18
C GLN A 110 8.05 -6.08 2.15
N ARG A 111 6.88 -5.47 2.33
CA ARG A 111 5.60 -6.19 2.27
C ARG A 111 5.27 -6.66 0.85
N ALA A 112 5.52 -5.84 -0.16
CA ALA A 112 5.32 -6.23 -1.56
C ALA A 112 6.15 -7.46 -1.94
N ALA A 113 7.42 -7.51 -1.52
CA ALA A 113 8.29 -8.67 -1.74
C ALA A 113 7.82 -9.93 -0.98
N GLN A 114 7.33 -9.79 0.25
CA GLN A 114 6.87 -10.91 1.09
C GLN A 114 5.66 -11.66 0.51
N TYR A 115 4.80 -10.97 -0.24
CA TYR A 115 3.56 -11.52 -0.79
C TYR A 115 3.59 -11.67 -2.33
N ASP A 116 4.78 -11.61 -2.93
CA ASP A 116 4.99 -11.78 -4.39
C ASP A 116 4.16 -10.78 -5.23
N HIS A 117 4.05 -9.55 -4.75
CA HIS A 117 3.41 -8.46 -5.50
C HIS A 117 4.41 -7.87 -6.49
N ALA A 118 4.67 -8.63 -7.55
CA ALA A 118 5.74 -8.44 -8.52
C ALA A 118 5.78 -7.04 -9.19
N GLU A 119 4.69 -6.28 -9.19
CA GLU A 119 4.66 -4.93 -9.76
C GLU A 119 4.85 -3.82 -8.72
N ALA A 120 4.43 -4.04 -7.47
CA ALA A 120 4.49 -3.04 -6.41
C ALA A 120 5.91 -2.92 -5.81
N GLU A 121 6.63 -4.05 -5.69
CA GLU A 121 8.01 -4.04 -5.17
C GLU A 121 8.95 -3.19 -6.05
N PRO A 122 9.03 -3.37 -7.39
CA PRO A 122 9.89 -2.55 -8.23
C PRO A 122 9.50 -1.07 -8.24
N ALA A 123 8.21 -0.76 -8.08
CA ALA A 123 7.75 0.63 -7.97
C ALA A 123 8.28 1.28 -6.69
N ALA A 124 8.17 0.59 -5.55
CA ALA A 124 8.73 1.08 -4.28
C ALA A 124 10.26 1.18 -4.32
N ASP A 125 10.94 0.22 -4.95
CA ASP A 125 12.41 0.23 -5.13
C ASP A 125 12.88 1.46 -5.91
N ARG A 126 12.20 1.81 -7.02
CA ARG A 126 12.49 3.04 -7.79
C ARG A 126 12.30 4.31 -6.97
N LEU A 127 11.25 4.38 -6.15
CA LEU A 127 11.03 5.53 -5.27
C LEU A 127 12.14 5.66 -4.22
N LEU A 128 12.65 4.56 -3.67
CA LEU A 128 13.79 4.59 -2.76
C LEU A 128 15.06 5.08 -3.44
N SER A 129 15.34 4.63 -4.66
CA SER A 129 16.48 5.17 -5.44
C SER A 129 16.34 6.67 -5.64
N LEU A 130 15.15 7.16 -6.02
CA LEU A 130 14.91 8.58 -6.22
C LEU A 130 15.09 9.40 -4.93
N ILE A 131 14.62 8.88 -3.80
CA ILE A 131 14.81 9.47 -2.46
C ILE A 131 16.30 9.59 -2.12
N ASP A 132 17.07 8.54 -2.38
CA ASP A 132 18.49 8.48 -2.07
C ASP A 132 19.35 9.29 -3.07
N GLU A 133 18.88 9.52 -4.29
CA GLU A 133 19.51 10.42 -5.27
C GLU A 133 19.25 11.90 -4.97
N HIS A 134 18.03 12.26 -4.54
CA HIS A 134 17.70 13.63 -4.15
C HIS A 134 18.43 14.08 -2.86
N ALA A 135 19.06 13.14 -2.16
CA ALA A 135 19.90 13.36 -0.99
C ALA A 135 21.31 13.88 -1.29
N GLY A 136 21.75 13.82 -2.56
CA GLY A 136 23.11 14.09 -3.01
C GLY A 136 23.41 15.55 -3.31
#